data_AF-M0LLV2-F1
#
_entry.id   AF-M0LLV2-F1
#
_cell.length_a   1.000
_cell.length_b   1.000
_cell.length_c   1.000
_cell.angle_alpha   90.00
_cell.angle_beta   90.00
_cell.angle_gamma   90.00
#
_symmetry.space_group_name_H-M   'P 1'
#
loop_
_entity.id
_entity.type
_entity.pdbx_description
1 polymer ?
#
loop_
_entity_poly.entity_id
_entity_poly.type
_entity_poly.pdbx_seq_one_letter_code
_entity_poly.pdbx_strand_id
1 'polypeptide(L)'
;MLNPVRVDAAVDLAYGALIALSIVLIAVLETNVGLAFGIGVFASYVIHVVWKMARFDPDWMTRTVEEAVGETVESQVEDVQAQVEETVGETVEKQVDETVEQTVEETVGETVEKQVGQVTAQVEETVEETVEKQVEEVQTQVEETVEETVGETVEEQVDEVQAQVEAVGERVDRRPSEDEVEEIVEESVEEGTGS
;
A
#
# COMPACT_ATOMS: atom_id res chain seq x y z
N MET A 1 -35.61 32.23 -43.57
CA MET A 1 -34.39 33.00 -43.92
C MET A 1 -34.02 32.64 -45.35
N LEU A 2 -34.02 33.59 -46.29
CA LEU A 2 -33.63 33.31 -47.67
C LEU A 2 -32.10 33.22 -47.75
N ASN A 3 -31.58 32.21 -48.44
CA ASN A 3 -30.15 32.03 -48.61
C ASN A 3 -29.57 33.26 -49.35
N PRO A 4 -28.55 33.96 -48.80
CA PRO A 4 -27.98 35.17 -49.39
C PRO A 4 -27.64 35.02 -50.88
N VAL A 5 -27.14 33.85 -51.26
CA VAL A 5 -26.79 33.52 -52.65
C VAL A 5 -28.01 33.56 -53.58
N ARG A 6 -29.19 33.15 -53.10
CA ARG A 6 -30.43 33.17 -53.89
C ARG A 6 -31.02 34.57 -54.01
N VAL A 7 -30.85 35.40 -52.97
CA VAL A 7 -31.26 36.81 -53.00
C VAL A 7 -30.40 37.57 -54.01
N ASP A 8 -29.10 37.34 -53.99
CA ASP A 8 -28.15 37.94 -54.93
C ASP A 8 -28.46 37.57 -56.37
N ALA A 9 -28.66 36.28 -56.67
CA ALA A 9 -29.03 35.83 -58.01
C ALA A 9 -30.38 36.40 -58.48
N ALA A 10 -31.35 36.56 -57.57
CA ALA A 10 -32.65 37.14 -57.91
C ALA A 10 -32.56 38.64 -58.21
N VAL A 11 -31.72 39.37 -57.47
CA VAL A 11 -31.47 40.80 -57.69
C VAL A 11 -30.73 41.02 -59.01
N ASP A 12 -29.69 40.23 -59.29
CA ASP A 12 -28.94 40.32 -60.55
C ASP A 12 -29.83 39.99 -61.77
N LEU A 13 -30.71 38.99 -61.65
CA LEU A 13 -31.70 38.65 -62.68
C LEU A 13 -32.71 39.79 -62.90
N ALA A 14 -33.17 40.42 -61.82
CA ALA A 14 -34.09 41.56 -61.91
C ALA A 14 -33.44 42.76 -62.61
N TYR A 15 -32.18 43.10 -62.27
CA TYR A 15 -31.45 44.17 -62.96
C TYR A 15 -31.19 43.83 -64.43
N GLY A 16 -30.83 42.57 -64.75
CA GLY A 16 -30.69 42.12 -66.12
C GLY A 16 -31.98 42.24 -66.94
N ALA A 17 -33.11 41.88 -66.34
CA ALA A 17 -34.43 42.07 -66.96
C ALA A 17 -34.78 43.55 -67.16
N LEU A 18 -34.45 44.41 -66.19
CA LEU A 18 -34.67 45.86 -66.30
C LEU A 18 -33.78 46.51 -67.38
N ILE A 19 -32.55 46.05 -67.55
CA ILE A 19 -31.66 46.49 -68.63
C ILE A 19 -32.22 46.07 -69.99
N ALA A 20 -32.67 44.81 -70.13
CA ALA A 20 -33.29 44.34 -71.36
C ALA A 20 -34.57 45.12 -71.69
N LEU A 21 -35.41 45.39 -70.68
CA LEU A 21 -36.59 46.25 -70.80
C LEU A 21 -36.21 47.67 -71.24
N SER A 22 -35.14 48.24 -70.68
CA SER A 22 -34.64 49.56 -71.08
C SER A 22 -34.22 49.59 -72.55
N ILE A 23 -33.54 48.54 -73.04
CA ILE A 23 -33.12 48.44 -74.44
C ILE A 23 -34.34 48.39 -75.38
N VAL A 24 -35.37 47.62 -75.02
CA VAL A 24 -36.61 47.54 -75.79
C VAL A 24 -37.36 48.88 -75.80
N LEU A 25 -37.42 49.58 -74.66
CA LEU A 25 -38.03 50.91 -74.57
C LEU A 25 -37.28 51.94 -75.43
N ILE A 26 -35.95 51.91 -75.46
CA ILE A 26 -35.13 52.76 -76.34
C ILE A 26 -35.40 52.46 -77.82
N ALA A 27 -35.63 51.20 -78.17
CA ALA A 27 -35.83 50.77 -79.56
C ALA A 27 -37.25 51.05 -80.09
N VAL A 28 -38.26 51.11 -79.23
CA VAL A 28 -39.68 51.18 -79.64
C VAL A 28 -40.35 52.52 -79.27
N LEU A 29 -39.90 53.21 -78.22
CA LEU A 29 -40.45 54.50 -77.78
C LEU A 29 -39.49 55.66 -78.10
N GLU A 30 -39.88 56.88 -77.72
CA GLU A 30 -39.03 58.07 -77.84
C GLU A 30 -37.69 57.88 -77.11
N THR A 31 -36.60 58.17 -77.81
CA THR A 31 -35.21 57.96 -77.35
C THR A 31 -34.92 58.63 -76.00
N ASN A 32 -35.55 59.78 -75.72
CA ASN A 32 -35.37 60.52 -74.47
C ASN A 32 -35.89 59.75 -73.25
N VAL A 33 -37.04 59.07 -73.38
CA VAL A 33 -37.66 58.31 -72.28
C VAL A 33 -36.87 57.03 -72.00
N GLY A 34 -36.49 56.30 -73.05
CA GLY A 34 -35.65 55.11 -72.92
C GLY A 34 -34.28 55.41 -72.31
N LEU A 35 -33.66 56.52 -72.69
CA LEU A 35 -32.36 56.95 -72.16
C LEU A 35 -32.45 57.33 -70.67
N ALA A 36 -33.47 58.11 -70.28
CA ALA A 36 -33.67 58.49 -68.87
C ALA A 36 -33.92 57.27 -67.97
N PHE A 37 -34.71 56.30 -68.44
CA PHE A 37 -34.95 55.05 -67.73
C PHE A 37 -33.67 54.21 -67.61
N GLY A 38 -32.90 54.07 -68.69
CA GLY A 38 -31.65 53.31 -68.68
C GLY A 38 -30.60 53.90 -67.74
N ILE A 39 -30.45 55.23 -67.71
CA ILE A 39 -29.55 55.92 -66.77
C ILE A 39 -30.01 55.70 -65.32
N GLY A 40 -31.31 55.74 -65.05
CA GLY A 40 -31.86 55.49 -63.72
C GLY A 40 -31.63 54.06 -63.22
N VAL A 41 -31.85 53.06 -64.07
CA VAL A 41 -31.58 51.64 -63.76
C VAL A 41 -30.09 51.42 -63.51
N PHE A 42 -29.22 52.02 -64.34
CA PHE A 42 -27.77 51.92 -64.18
C PHE A 42 -27.29 52.58 -62.87
N ALA A 43 -27.77 53.78 -62.55
CA ALA A 43 -27.43 54.46 -61.30
C ALA A 43 -27.88 53.65 -60.06
N SER A 44 -29.09 53.08 -60.10
CA SER A 44 -29.58 52.18 -59.05
C SER A 44 -28.69 50.94 -58.89
N TYR A 45 -28.28 50.33 -60.01
CA TYR A 45 -27.36 49.19 -59.99
C TYR A 45 -26.00 49.55 -59.36
N VAL A 46 -25.41 50.68 -59.73
CA VAL A 46 -24.14 51.15 -59.15
C VAL A 46 -24.26 51.39 -57.64
N ILE A 47 -25.32 52.06 -57.19
CA ILE A 47 -25.57 52.29 -55.76
C ILE A 47 -25.71 50.96 -55.02
N HIS A 48 -26.45 50.00 -55.59
CA HIS A 48 -26.63 48.69 -55.00
C HIS A 48 -25.32 47.90 -54.91
N VAL A 49 -24.49 47.91 -55.96
CA VAL A 49 -23.19 47.23 -55.99
C VAL A 49 -22.22 47.83 -54.98
N VAL A 50 -22.14 49.16 -54.88
CA VAL A 50 -21.29 49.84 -53.89
C VAL A 50 -21.76 49.51 -52.47
N TRP A 51 -23.07 49.54 -52.22
CA TRP A 51 -23.64 49.14 -50.94
C TRP A 51 -23.35 47.68 -50.59
N LYS A 52 -23.45 46.79 -51.58
CA LYS A 52 -23.13 45.36 -51.43
C LYS A 52 -21.64 45.14 -51.16
N MET A 53 -20.75 45.80 -51.90
CA MET A 53 -19.30 45.73 -51.69
C MET A 53 -18.91 46.25 -50.30
N ALA A 54 -19.46 47.38 -49.85
CA ALA A 54 -19.20 47.91 -48.51
C ALA A 54 -19.76 47.02 -47.39
N ARG A 55 -20.90 46.34 -47.64
CA ARG A 55 -21.43 45.32 -46.72
C ARG A 55 -20.59 44.04 -46.71
N PHE A 56 -19.81 43.75 -47.75
CA PHE A 56 -18.94 42.58 -47.81
C PHE A 56 -17.46 42.96 -47.69
N ASP A 57 -17.14 44.08 -47.03
CA ASP A 57 -15.75 44.45 -46.77
C ASP A 57 -15.02 43.32 -46.02
N PRO A 58 -13.88 42.81 -46.52
CA PRO A 58 -13.18 41.68 -45.92
C PRO A 58 -12.82 41.91 -44.45
N ASP A 59 -12.46 43.15 -44.10
CA ASP A 59 -11.93 43.49 -42.78
C ASP A 59 -12.97 43.41 -41.64
N TRP A 60 -14.26 43.66 -41.89
CA TRP A 60 -15.26 43.56 -40.83
C TRP A 60 -15.69 42.11 -40.58
N MET A 61 -15.76 41.29 -41.63
CA MET A 61 -16.07 39.86 -41.51
C MET A 61 -14.93 39.11 -40.85
N THR A 62 -13.68 39.38 -41.22
CA THR A 62 -12.51 38.75 -40.58
C THR A 62 -12.46 39.06 -39.09
N ARG A 63 -12.62 40.32 -38.69
CA ARG A 63 -12.64 40.71 -37.27
C ARG A 63 -13.78 40.05 -36.50
N THR A 64 -15.00 40.07 -37.06
CA THR A 64 -16.16 39.47 -36.38
C THR A 64 -15.99 37.96 -36.22
N VAL A 65 -15.45 37.27 -37.23
CA VAL A 65 -15.17 35.84 -37.15
C VAL A 65 -14.01 35.55 -36.22
N GLU A 66 -12.94 36.33 -36.27
CA GLU A 66 -11.77 36.18 -35.38
C GLU A 66 -12.16 36.38 -33.92
N GLU A 67 -13.00 37.39 -33.62
CA GLU A 67 -13.52 37.63 -32.27
C GLU A 67 -14.46 36.50 -31.83
N ALA A 68 -15.44 36.12 -32.66
CA ALA A 68 -16.38 35.05 -32.31
C ALA A 68 -15.70 33.67 -32.16
N VAL A 69 -14.74 33.35 -33.02
CA VAL A 69 -13.96 32.10 -32.93
C VAL A 69 -12.97 32.19 -31.77
N GLY A 70 -12.31 33.33 -31.59
CA GLY A 70 -11.39 33.58 -30.47
C GLY A 70 -12.05 33.34 -29.13
N GLU A 71 -13.18 34.01 -28.87
CA GLU A 71 -13.95 33.83 -27.64
C GLU A 71 -14.47 32.39 -27.48
N THR A 72 -14.98 31.78 -28.55
CA THR A 72 -15.49 30.39 -28.48
C THR A 72 -14.37 29.40 -28.17
N VAL A 73 -13.20 29.57 -28.79
CA VAL A 73 -12.05 28.68 -28.60
C VAL A 73 -11.45 28.90 -27.21
N GLU A 74 -11.30 30.14 -26.76
CA GLU A 74 -10.79 30.45 -25.43
C GLU A 74 -11.69 29.83 -24.34
N SER A 75 -13.01 30.02 -24.44
CA SER A 75 -13.97 29.39 -23.52
C SER A 75 -13.93 27.86 -23.57
N GLN A 76 -13.84 27.25 -24.76
CA GLN A 76 -13.72 25.79 -24.86
C GLN A 76 -12.41 25.27 -24.29
N VAL A 77 -11.31 26.00 -24.43
CA VAL A 77 -10.01 25.62 -23.86
C VAL A 77 -10.04 25.71 -22.34
N GLU A 78 -10.65 26.76 -21.77
CA GLU A 78 -10.85 26.85 -20.31
C GLU A 78 -11.71 25.71 -19.78
N ASP A 79 -12.83 25.40 -20.43
CA ASP A 79 -13.71 24.29 -20.03
C ASP A 79 -12.99 22.94 -20.08
N VAL A 80 -12.21 22.69 -21.14
CA VAL A 80 -11.40 21.47 -21.28
C VAL A 80 -10.31 21.42 -20.21
N GLN A 81 -9.65 22.54 -19.93
CA GLN A 81 -8.62 22.60 -18.90
C GLN A 81 -9.21 22.28 -17.52
N ALA A 82 -10.35 22.87 -17.18
CA ALA A 82 -11.05 22.58 -15.93
C ALA A 82 -11.48 21.11 -15.83
N GLN A 83 -12.05 20.55 -16.91
CA GLN A 83 -12.44 19.14 -16.94
C GLN A 83 -11.25 18.20 -16.79
N VAL A 84 -10.11 18.51 -17.42
CA VAL A 84 -8.88 17.74 -17.28
C VAL A 84 -8.34 17.84 -15.86
N GLU A 85 -8.32 19.03 -15.26
CA GLU A 85 -7.82 19.24 -13.91
C GLU A 85 -8.66 18.47 -12.87
N GLU A 86 -9.99 18.49 -13.00
CA GLU A 86 -10.90 17.72 -12.16
C GLU A 86 -10.74 16.20 -12.39
N THR A 87 -10.83 15.75 -13.65
CA THR A 87 -10.82 14.31 -13.97
C THR A 87 -9.47 13.68 -13.65
N VAL A 88 -8.37 14.33 -14.02
CA VAL A 88 -7.01 13.82 -13.78
C VAL A 88 -6.68 13.97 -12.30
N GLY A 89 -7.03 15.10 -11.66
CA GLY A 89 -6.83 15.31 -10.23
C GLY A 89 -7.48 14.20 -9.42
N GLU A 90 -8.79 14.00 -9.58
CA GLU A 90 -9.53 12.98 -8.83
C GLU A 90 -9.11 11.55 -9.20
N THR A 91 -8.89 11.25 -10.48
CA THR A 91 -8.51 9.88 -10.88
C THR A 91 -7.12 9.52 -10.40
N VAL A 92 -6.16 10.44 -10.50
CA VAL A 92 -4.79 10.19 -10.07
C VAL A 92 -4.72 10.13 -8.55
N GLU A 93 -5.34 11.06 -7.84
CA GLU A 93 -5.37 11.04 -6.37
C GLU A 93 -5.95 9.72 -5.87
N LYS A 94 -7.13 9.34 -6.37
CA LYS A 94 -7.80 8.13 -5.91
C LYS A 94 -7.07 6.84 -6.29
N GLN A 95 -6.56 6.74 -7.52
CA GLN A 95 -5.79 5.55 -7.93
C GLN A 95 -4.47 5.44 -7.17
N VAL A 96 -3.77 6.57 -6.94
CA VAL A 96 -2.50 6.55 -6.21
C VAL A 96 -2.75 6.21 -4.75
N ASP A 97 -3.73 6.82 -4.08
CA ASP A 97 -4.08 6.47 -2.70
C ASP A 97 -4.46 4.99 -2.56
N GLU A 98 -5.42 4.49 -3.35
CA GLU A 98 -5.83 3.07 -3.26
C GLU A 98 -4.67 2.13 -3.59
N THR A 99 -3.90 2.40 -4.64
CA THR A 99 -2.80 1.50 -5.04
C THR A 99 -1.69 1.50 -3.99
N VAL A 100 -1.33 2.67 -3.46
CA VAL A 100 -0.26 2.77 -2.45
C VAL A 100 -0.72 2.16 -1.14
N GLU A 101 -1.93 2.45 -0.67
CA GLU A 101 -2.47 1.90 0.57
C GLU A 101 -2.54 0.37 0.49
N GLN A 102 -3.13 -0.18 -0.57
CA GLN A 102 -3.20 -1.64 -0.76
C GLN A 102 -1.82 -2.28 -0.91
N THR A 103 -0.93 -1.70 -1.72
CA THR A 103 0.41 -2.28 -1.92
C THR A 103 1.22 -2.27 -0.63
N VAL A 104 1.14 -1.19 0.15
CA VAL A 104 1.83 -1.07 1.43
C VAL A 104 1.24 -2.05 2.43
N GLU A 105 -0.08 -2.10 2.58
CA GLU A 105 -0.72 -2.98 3.54
C GLU A 105 -0.48 -4.46 3.22
N GLU A 106 -0.64 -4.87 1.96
CA GLU A 106 -0.41 -6.26 1.55
C GLU A 106 1.08 -6.61 1.59
N THR A 107 1.93 -5.84 0.91
CA THR A 107 3.35 -6.22 0.78
C THR A 107 4.12 -6.02 2.08
N VAL A 108 3.96 -4.87 2.73
CA VAL A 108 4.73 -4.57 3.96
C VAL A 108 4.09 -5.27 5.15
N GLY A 109 2.76 -5.28 5.25
CA GLY A 109 2.05 -5.98 6.33
C GLY A 109 2.37 -7.47 6.35
N GLU A 110 2.19 -8.18 5.23
CA GLU A 110 2.49 -9.62 5.17
C GLU A 110 3.98 -9.92 5.35
N THR A 111 4.87 -9.10 4.78
CA THR A 111 6.32 -9.32 4.94
C THR A 111 6.75 -9.16 6.39
N VAL A 112 6.25 -8.12 7.08
CA VAL A 112 6.57 -7.87 8.48
C VAL A 112 5.98 -8.97 9.36
N GLU A 113 4.72 -9.37 9.14
CA GLU A 113 4.08 -10.43 9.91
C GLU A 113 4.84 -11.76 9.76
N LYS A 114 5.24 -12.10 8.53
CA LYS A 114 6.03 -13.31 8.27
C LYS A 114 7.42 -13.26 8.90
N GLN A 115 8.11 -12.11 8.84
CA GLN A 115 9.41 -11.95 9.48
C GLN A 115 9.31 -12.03 11.00
N VAL A 116 8.33 -11.36 11.60
CA VAL A 116 8.08 -11.42 13.04
C VAL A 116 7.72 -12.84 13.48
N GLY A 117 6.89 -13.55 12.70
CA GLY A 117 6.58 -14.96 12.94
C GLY A 117 7.82 -15.86 12.90
N GLN A 118 8.70 -15.69 11.91
CA GLN A 118 9.96 -16.45 11.84
C GLN A 118 10.90 -16.14 13.00
N VAL A 119 11.08 -14.87 13.36
CA VAL A 119 11.92 -14.48 14.49
C VAL A 119 11.37 -15.05 15.79
N THR A 120 10.06 -15.01 15.99
CA THR A 120 9.42 -15.57 17.19
C THR A 120 9.67 -17.07 17.28
N ALA A 121 9.47 -17.81 16.18
CA ALA A 121 9.74 -19.24 16.15
C ALA A 121 11.23 -19.57 16.40
N GLN A 122 12.15 -18.82 15.80
CA GLN A 122 13.59 -19.01 16.02
C GLN A 122 13.99 -18.72 17.47
N VAL A 123 13.41 -17.70 18.09
CA VAL A 123 13.64 -17.37 19.50
C VAL A 123 13.10 -18.47 20.40
N GLU A 124 11.90 -18.98 20.13
CA GLU A 124 11.30 -20.08 20.89
C GLU A 124 12.18 -21.34 20.83
N GLU A 125 12.61 -21.75 19.62
CA GLU A 125 13.50 -22.90 19.43
C GLU A 125 14.86 -22.71 20.12
N THR A 126 15.46 -21.52 19.99
CA THR A 126 16.77 -21.23 20.61
C THR A 126 16.68 -21.25 22.14
N VAL A 127 15.59 -20.70 22.70
CA VAL A 127 15.36 -20.67 24.14
C VAL A 127 15.10 -22.09 24.65
N GLU A 128 14.27 -22.86 23.96
CA GLU A 128 13.99 -24.26 24.32
C GLU A 128 15.28 -25.08 24.32
N GLU A 129 16.06 -25.06 23.24
CA GLU A 129 17.31 -25.82 23.14
C GLU A 129 18.35 -25.38 24.20
N THR A 130 18.46 -24.07 24.45
CA THR A 130 19.41 -23.52 25.44
C THR A 130 19.02 -23.88 26.86
N VAL A 131 17.72 -23.86 27.17
CA VAL A 131 17.21 -24.23 28.49
C VAL A 131 17.35 -25.74 28.69
N GLU A 132 17.01 -26.55 27.70
CA GLU A 132 17.11 -28.00 27.78
C GLU A 132 18.56 -28.45 28.01
N LYS A 133 19.51 -27.91 27.23
CA LYS A 133 20.95 -28.17 27.45
C LYS A 133 21.44 -27.73 28.83
N GLN A 134 21.05 -26.55 29.30
CA GLN A 134 21.45 -26.10 30.63
C GLN A 134 20.85 -26.98 31.74
N VAL A 135 19.62 -27.44 31.58
CA VAL A 135 18.98 -28.34 32.55
C VAL A 135 19.69 -29.70 32.57
N GLU A 136 20.06 -30.24 31.40
CA GLU A 136 20.77 -31.51 31.28
C GLU A 136 22.20 -31.42 31.86
N GLU A 137 22.90 -30.32 31.61
CA GLU A 137 24.23 -30.06 32.20
C GLU A 137 24.15 -29.91 33.72
N VAL A 138 23.14 -29.20 34.23
CA VAL A 138 22.89 -29.09 35.68
C VAL A 138 22.54 -30.43 36.30
N GLN A 139 21.70 -31.26 35.64
CA GLN A 139 21.41 -32.61 36.12
C GLN A 139 22.68 -33.45 36.24
N THR A 140 23.52 -33.42 35.20
CA THR A 140 24.78 -34.18 35.20
C THR A 140 25.72 -33.73 36.30
N GLN A 141 25.90 -32.41 36.48
CA GLN A 141 26.71 -31.87 37.58
C GLN A 141 26.16 -32.25 38.96
N VAL A 142 24.84 -32.23 39.12
CA VAL A 142 24.20 -32.64 40.37
C VAL A 142 24.39 -34.13 40.62
N GLU A 143 24.23 -34.97 39.60
CA GLU A 143 24.43 -36.41 39.70
C GLU A 143 25.87 -36.75 40.10
N GLU A 144 26.86 -36.15 39.42
CA GLU A 144 28.29 -36.32 39.72
C GLU A 144 28.63 -35.82 41.14
N THR A 145 28.15 -34.64 41.53
CA THR A 145 28.38 -34.09 42.88
C THR A 145 27.75 -34.95 43.96
N VAL A 146 26.54 -35.47 43.73
CA VAL A 146 25.86 -36.36 44.68
C VAL A 146 26.57 -37.70 44.76
N GLU A 147 26.97 -38.28 43.64
CA GLU A 147 27.69 -39.55 43.62
C GLU A 147 29.06 -39.44 44.32
N GLU A 148 29.82 -38.39 44.06
CA GLU A 148 31.11 -38.16 44.72
C GLU A 148 30.91 -37.84 46.21
N THR A 149 30.10 -36.83 46.54
CA THR A 149 29.99 -36.35 47.93
C THR A 149 29.23 -37.34 48.81
N VAL A 150 28.07 -37.81 48.34
CA VAL A 150 27.22 -38.72 49.13
C VAL A 150 27.77 -40.14 49.06
N GLY A 151 28.28 -40.59 47.91
CA GLY A 151 28.89 -41.90 47.77
C GLY A 151 30.08 -42.07 48.70
N GLU A 152 31.06 -41.16 48.67
CA GLU A 152 32.22 -41.23 49.57
C GLU A 152 31.82 -41.12 51.04
N THR A 153 30.94 -40.16 51.38
CA THR A 153 30.50 -39.97 52.78
C THR A 153 29.72 -41.18 53.31
N VAL A 154 28.97 -41.87 52.46
CA VAL A 154 28.24 -43.08 52.85
C VAL A 154 29.19 -44.28 52.94
N GLU A 155 30.12 -44.45 52.00
CA GLU A 155 31.15 -45.50 52.10
C GLU A 155 31.98 -45.36 53.36
N GLU A 156 32.50 -44.16 53.66
CA GLU A 156 33.32 -43.92 54.85
C GLU A 156 32.53 -44.21 56.14
N GLN A 157 31.26 -43.76 56.22
CA GLN A 157 30.40 -44.08 57.36
C GLN A 157 30.09 -45.57 57.47
N VAL A 158 29.88 -46.28 56.36
CA VAL A 158 29.62 -47.73 56.36
C VAL A 158 30.86 -48.50 56.81
N ASP A 159 32.04 -48.13 56.34
CA ASP A 159 33.31 -48.72 56.76
C ASP A 159 33.57 -48.48 58.25
N GLU A 160 33.31 -47.27 58.75
CA GLU A 160 33.43 -46.96 60.18
C GLU A 160 32.43 -47.77 61.02
N VAL A 161 31.18 -47.88 60.57
CA VAL A 161 30.16 -48.71 61.23
C VAL A 161 30.58 -50.18 61.21
N GLN A 162 31.12 -50.69 60.11
CA GLN A 162 31.58 -52.07 59.99
C GLN A 162 32.75 -52.36 60.95
N ALA A 163 33.73 -51.46 61.04
CA ALA A 163 34.84 -51.57 61.99
C ALA A 163 34.35 -51.56 63.45
N GLN A 164 33.35 -50.73 63.77
CA GLN A 164 32.73 -50.73 65.10
C GLN A 164 31.99 -52.04 65.39
N VAL A 165 31.29 -52.62 64.40
CA VAL A 165 30.60 -53.91 64.54
C VAL A 165 31.59 -55.05 64.77
N GLU A 166 32.72 -55.09 64.05
CA GLU A 166 33.77 -56.09 64.28
C GLU A 166 34.39 -55.97 65.68
N ALA A 167 34.69 -54.75 66.12
CA ALA A 167 35.18 -54.51 67.47
C ALA A 167 34.19 -54.93 68.57
N VAL A 168 32.89 -54.77 68.31
CA VAL A 168 31.82 -55.29 69.19
C VAL A 168 31.79 -56.82 69.15
N GLY A 169 31.92 -57.43 67.97
CA GLY A 169 32.02 -58.88 67.79
C GLY A 169 33.14 -59.48 68.63
N GLU A 170 34.36 -58.96 68.50
CA GLU A 170 35.50 -59.43 69.33
C GLU A 170 35.27 -59.25 70.83
N ARG A 171 34.59 -58.18 71.24
CA ARG A 171 34.24 -57.97 72.66
C ARG A 171 33.24 -59.03 73.14
N VAL A 172 32.32 -59.45 72.28
CA VAL A 172 31.35 -60.51 72.59
C VAL A 172 32.03 -61.88 72.61
N ASP A 173 32.96 -62.16 71.71
CA ASP A 173 33.71 -63.43 71.70
C ASP A 173 34.66 -63.58 72.91
N ARG A 174 35.18 -62.47 73.45
CA ARG A 174 35.96 -62.48 74.72
C ARG A 174 35.10 -62.50 75.97
N ARG A 175 33.77 -62.58 75.84
CA ARG A 175 32.89 -62.67 77.00
C ARG A 175 33.11 -64.06 77.61
N PRO A 176 33.38 -64.16 78.93
CA PRO A 176 33.60 -65.45 79.56
C PRO A 176 32.39 -66.35 79.32
N SER A 177 32.67 -67.61 78.99
CA SER A 177 31.65 -68.64 78.77
C SER A 177 30.81 -68.76 80.06
N GLU A 178 29.50 -69.01 79.97
CA GLU A 178 28.63 -69.10 81.17
C GLU A 178 29.22 -70.01 82.25
N ASP A 179 29.89 -71.09 81.83
CA ASP A 179 30.60 -72.04 82.70
C ASP A 179 31.81 -71.43 83.46
N GLU A 180 32.60 -70.55 82.84
CA GLU A 180 33.72 -69.84 83.51
C GLU A 180 33.19 -68.79 84.49
N VAL A 181 32.06 -68.15 84.17
CA VAL A 181 31.44 -67.20 85.11
C VAL A 181 30.88 -67.95 86.33
N GLU A 182 30.35 -69.16 86.14
CA GLU A 182 29.87 -70.00 87.23
C GLU A 182 31.03 -70.45 88.14
N GLU A 183 32.18 -70.84 87.56
CA GLU A 183 33.40 -71.22 88.32
C GLU A 183 33.97 -70.06 89.17
N ILE A 184 34.06 -68.85 88.62
CA ILE A 184 34.56 -67.68 89.38
C ILE A 184 33.58 -67.29 90.50
N VAL A 185 32.27 -67.47 90.27
CA VAL A 185 31.24 -67.23 91.30
C VAL A 185 31.33 -68.31 92.39
N GLU A 186 31.59 -69.57 92.07
CA GLU A 186 31.81 -70.64 93.04
C GLU A 186 33.11 -70.42 93.84
N GLU A 187 34.23 -70.05 93.21
CA GLU A 187 35.51 -69.73 93.87
C GLU A 187 35.37 -68.53 94.83
N SER A 188 34.62 -67.50 94.43
CA SER A 188 34.36 -66.33 95.29
C SER A 188 33.47 -66.68 96.50
N VAL A 189 32.62 -67.70 96.39
CA VAL A 189 31.78 -68.20 97.48
C VAL A 189 32.59 -69.08 98.44
N GLU A 190 33.61 -69.79 97.95
CA GLU A 190 34.55 -70.57 98.79
C GLU A 190 35.57 -69.68 99.53
N GLU A 191 36.14 -68.65 98.89
CA GLU A 191 37.05 -67.69 99.58
C GLU A 191 36.31 -66.80 100.61
N GLY A 192 35.00 -66.61 100.45
CA GLY A 192 34.18 -65.82 101.38
C GLY A 192 33.71 -66.54 102.65
N THR A 193 33.89 -67.86 102.75
CA THR A 193 33.34 -68.67 103.86
C THR A 193 34.41 -69.39 104.72
N GLY A 194 35.69 -69.15 104.46
CA GLY A 194 36.84 -69.73 105.16
C GLY A 194 37.49 -68.88 106.26
N SER A 195 36.75 -67.99 106.93
CA SER A 195 37.19 -67.26 108.15
C SER A 195 36.17 -67.40 109.29
#